data_AF-A0A9P6WUF9-F1
#
_entry.id   AF-A0A9P6WUF9-F1
#
_cell.length_a   1.000
_cell.length_b   1.000
_cell.length_c   1.000
_cell.angle_alpha   90.00
_cell.angle_beta   90.00
_cell.angle_gamma   90.00
#
_symmetry.space_group_name_H-M   'P 1'
#
loop_
_entity.id
_entity.type
_entity.pdbx_description
1 polymer ?
#
loop_
_entity_poly.entity_id
_entity_poly.type
_entity_poly.pdbx_seq_one_letter_code
_entity_poly.pdbx_strand_id
1 'polypeptide(L)'
;MVIIDVCTRFCILRALPDKKADTILRALIDVFCIMGFPTKLQSDNGTEFKNSLSKDLANAMGYDHRFITPLHPSANGLSERFVQTVKKLLAKSTNGVGNDWDEFLPSIQLAMNNRISKRLNSTPFSLMFARKMIEPYGFRSDKDKLKEVKGKPPMSHEVL
;
A
#
# COMPACT_ATOMS: atom_id res chain seq x y z
N MET A 1 3.62 9.37 1.24
CA MET A 1 3.93 8.31 0.26
C MET A 1 3.00 7.12 0.45
N VAL A 2 2.52 6.54 -0.65
CA VAL A 2 1.68 5.32 -0.67
C VAL A 2 2.39 4.29 -1.51
N ILE A 3 2.76 3.16 -0.91
CA ILE A 3 3.37 2.01 -1.59
C ILE A 3 2.35 0.88 -1.58
N ILE A 4 2.22 0.16 -2.69
CA ILE A 4 1.24 -0.90 -2.85
C ILE A 4 1.93 -2.09 -3.49
N ASP A 5 1.85 -3.25 -2.84
CA ASP A 5 2.16 -4.51 -3.49
C ASP A 5 1.04 -4.86 -4.47
N VAL A 6 1.39 -5.03 -5.74
CA VAL A 6 0.41 -5.22 -6.83
C VAL A 6 -0.27 -6.59 -6.72
N CYS A 7 0.41 -7.61 -6.21
CA CYS A 7 -0.12 -8.97 -6.12
C CYS A 7 -1.21 -9.05 -5.03
N THR A 8 -0.83 -8.77 -3.79
CA THR A 8 -1.66 -8.92 -2.59
C THR A 8 -2.55 -7.71 -2.31
N ARG A 9 -2.25 -6.56 -2.92
CA ARG A 9 -2.85 -5.24 -2.63
C ARG A 9 -2.49 -4.71 -1.25
N PHE A 10 -1.45 -5.26 -0.62
CA PHE A 10 -0.96 -4.77 0.66
C PHE A 10 -0.41 -3.37 0.49
N CYS A 11 -0.86 -2.42 1.30
CA CYS A 11 -0.39 -1.04 1.24
C CYS A 11 0.45 -0.67 2.45
N ILE A 12 1.44 0.18 2.20
CA ILE A 12 2.30 0.79 3.19
C ILE A 12 2.19 2.30 3.04
N LEU A 13 1.85 2.97 4.13
CA LEU A 13 1.68 4.41 4.20
C LEU A 13 2.84 5.01 5.00
N ARG A 14 3.41 6.09 4.48
CA ARG A 14 4.46 6.87 5.15
C ARG A 14 4.14 8.36 5.01
N ALA A 15 4.11 9.08 6.12
CA ALA A 15 4.18 10.54 6.09
C ALA A 15 5.59 10.94 5.69
N LEU A 16 5.72 11.90 4.78
CA LEU A 16 7.01 12.45 4.37
C LEU A 16 6.97 13.97 4.59
N PRO A 17 8.07 14.56 5.10
CA PRO A 17 8.14 16.01 5.33
C PRO A 17 8.19 16.82 4.03
N ASP A 18 8.73 16.23 2.96
CA ASP A 18 8.80 16.84 1.64
C ASP A 18 8.75 15.79 0.53
N LYS A 19 8.78 16.25 -0.72
CA LYS A 19 8.81 15.42 -1.94
C LYS A 19 10.21 15.32 -2.55
N LYS A 20 11.27 15.57 -1.78
CA LYS A 20 12.63 15.47 -2.33
C LYS A 20 12.98 14.01 -2.60
N ALA A 21 13.82 13.82 -3.61
CA ALA A 21 14.32 12.52 -4.01
C ALA A 21 14.96 11.73 -2.85
N ASP A 22 15.80 12.39 -2.05
CA ASP A 22 16.51 11.76 -0.95
C ASP A 22 15.56 11.29 0.16
N THR A 23 14.56 12.11 0.52
CA THR A 23 13.52 11.78 1.49
C THR A 23 12.73 10.54 1.06
N ILE A 24 12.34 10.49 -0.22
CA ILE A 24 11.57 9.38 -0.77
C ILE A 24 12.42 8.11 -0.83
N LEU A 25 13.66 8.19 -1.29
CA LEU A 25 14.56 7.04 -1.40
C LEU A 25 14.86 6.44 -0.04
N ARG A 26 15.12 7.25 0.99
CA ARG A 26 15.28 6.78 2.37
C ARG A 26 14.06 6.01 2.84
N ALA A 27 12.87 6.59 2.65
CA ALA A 27 11.63 5.94 3.06
C ALA A 27 11.32 4.66 2.26
N LEU A 28 11.73 4.57 0.99
CA LEU A 28 11.63 3.34 0.21
C LEU A 28 12.58 2.26 0.72
N ILE A 29 13.84 2.61 1.00
CA ILE A 29 14.84 1.69 1.56
C ILE A 29 14.34 1.13 2.89
N ASP A 30 13.83 1.97 3.79
CA ASP A 30 13.27 1.52 5.07
C ASP A 30 12.16 0.48 4.89
N VAL A 31 11.31 0.66 3.86
CA VAL A 31 10.26 -0.29 3.52
C VAL A 31 10.83 -1.58 2.92
N PHE A 32 11.81 -1.48 2.03
CA PHE A 32 12.45 -2.64 1.41
C PHE A 32 13.26 -3.46 2.43
N CYS A 33 13.83 -2.85 3.46
CA CYS A 33 14.48 -3.57 4.55
C CYS A 33 13.49 -4.44 5.36
N ILE A 34 12.19 -4.08 5.39
CA ILE A 34 11.16 -4.84 6.09
C ILE A 34 10.50 -5.86 5.17
N MET A 35 10.19 -5.47 3.92
CA MET A 35 9.39 -6.27 2.98
C MET A 35 10.22 -7.08 2.00
N GLY A 36 11.51 -6.79 1.89
CA GLY A 36 12.36 -7.23 0.79
C GLY A 36 12.35 -6.25 -0.39
N PHE A 37 13.39 -6.34 -1.21
CA PHE A 37 13.48 -5.58 -2.46
C PHE A 37 12.54 -6.20 -3.51
N PRO A 38 11.79 -5.37 -4.26
CA PRO A 38 10.92 -5.87 -5.31
C PRO A 38 11.73 -6.25 -6.55
N THR A 39 11.16 -7.08 -7.44
CA THR A 39 11.74 -7.29 -8.78
C THR A 39 11.48 -6.11 -9.70
N LYS A 40 10.34 -5.44 -9.52
CA LYS A 40 9.90 -4.29 -10.31
C LYS A 40 9.31 -3.22 -9.40
N LEU A 41 9.81 -1.99 -9.50
CA LEU A 41 9.22 -0.82 -8.86
C LEU A 41 8.56 0.04 -9.94
N GLN A 42 7.29 0.37 -9.75
CA GLN A 42 6.58 1.28 -10.66
C GLN A 42 6.21 2.58 -9.94
N SER A 43 6.66 3.71 -10.46
CA SER A 43 6.34 5.05 -9.94
C SER A 43 5.81 5.96 -11.05
N ASP A 44 5.18 7.07 -10.68
CA ASP A 44 4.84 8.12 -11.64
C ASP A 44 6.12 8.79 -12.21
N ASN A 45 5.94 9.62 -13.23
CA ASN A 45 7.01 10.38 -13.88
C ASN A 45 7.48 11.59 -13.06
N GLY A 46 7.23 11.61 -11.74
CA GLY A 46 7.71 12.66 -10.85
C GLY A 46 9.24 12.77 -10.87
N THR A 47 9.75 14.00 -10.82
CA THR A 47 11.20 14.27 -10.77
C THR A 47 11.84 13.68 -9.52
N GLU A 48 11.04 13.51 -8.46
CA GLU A 48 11.41 12.87 -7.22
C GLU A 48 11.78 11.38 -7.38
N PHE A 49 11.26 10.71 -8.41
CA PHE A 49 11.60 9.34 -8.75
C PHE A 49 12.59 9.26 -9.92
N LYS A 50 12.59 10.27 -10.81
CA LYS A 50 13.39 10.34 -12.02
C LYS A 50 14.70 11.13 -11.80
N ASN A 51 15.59 10.59 -10.99
CA ASN A 51 16.91 11.17 -10.71
C ASN A 51 18.01 10.09 -10.72
N SER A 52 19.28 10.53 -10.73
CA SER A 52 20.43 9.63 -10.75
C SER A 52 20.47 8.70 -9.54
N LEU A 53 20.15 9.21 -8.34
CA LEU A 53 20.15 8.42 -7.10
C LEU A 53 19.18 7.23 -7.18
N SER A 54 17.96 7.44 -7.69
CA SER A 54 16.99 6.36 -7.89
C SER A 54 17.48 5.30 -8.87
N LYS A 55 18.13 5.75 -9.96
CA LYS A 55 18.71 4.86 -10.97
C LYS A 55 19.87 4.05 -10.41
N ASP A 56 20.76 4.70 -9.65
CA ASP A 56 21.92 4.07 -9.05
C ASP A 56 21.50 3.04 -8.00
N LEU A 57 20.48 3.38 -7.19
CA LEU A 57 19.88 2.43 -6.23
C LEU A 57 19.27 1.21 -6.94
N ALA A 58 18.49 1.44 -8.01
CA ALA A 58 17.89 0.36 -8.78
C ALA A 58 18.94 -0.59 -9.38
N ASN A 59 20.03 -0.03 -9.92
CA ASN A 59 21.15 -0.80 -10.45
C ASN A 59 21.89 -1.59 -9.35
N ALA A 60 22.17 -0.95 -8.22
CA ALA A 60 22.88 -1.58 -7.10
C ALA A 60 22.09 -2.72 -6.46
N MET A 61 20.77 -2.56 -6.36
CA MET A 61 19.88 -3.52 -5.71
C MET A 61 19.25 -4.52 -6.70
N GLY A 62 19.45 -4.32 -8.01
CA GLY A 62 19.04 -5.25 -9.06
C GLY A 62 17.54 -5.27 -9.39
N TYR A 63 16.79 -4.20 -9.09
CA TYR A 63 15.38 -4.11 -9.41
C TYR A 63 15.10 -3.23 -10.64
N ASP A 64 14.06 -3.57 -11.40
CA ASP A 64 13.65 -2.81 -12.58
C ASP A 64 12.73 -1.65 -12.18
N HIS A 65 13.25 -0.42 -12.21
CA HIS A 65 12.48 0.79 -11.93
C HIS A 65 11.81 1.31 -13.22
N ARG A 66 10.49 1.15 -13.28
CA ARG A 66 9.66 1.61 -14.40
C ARG A 66 8.90 2.87 -14.03
N PHE A 67 8.97 3.85 -14.91
CA PHE A 67 8.11 5.02 -14.84
C PHE A 67 6.81 4.75 -15.60
N ILE A 68 5.68 5.11 -15.01
CA ILE A 68 4.37 4.97 -15.65
C ILE A 68 4.36 5.85 -16.91
N THR A 69 4.35 5.21 -18.08
CA THR A 69 3.91 5.87 -19.31
C THR A 69 2.39 6.07 -19.24
N PRO A 70 1.82 7.09 -19.90
CA PRO A 70 0.37 7.31 -19.93
C PRO A 70 -0.47 6.09 -20.39
N LEU A 71 0.19 5.10 -21.01
CA LEU A 71 -0.38 3.92 -21.66
C LEU A 71 -0.55 2.68 -20.76
N HIS A 72 -0.37 2.77 -19.43
CA HIS A 72 -0.69 1.66 -18.50
C HIS A 72 -1.82 2.00 -17.50
N PRO A 73 -3.10 2.01 -17.95
CA PRO A 73 -4.25 2.44 -17.14
C PRO A 73 -4.51 1.57 -15.91
N SER A 74 -4.15 0.28 -15.95
CA SER A 74 -4.48 -0.68 -14.90
C SER A 74 -3.67 -0.49 -13.61
N ALA A 75 -2.37 -0.17 -13.73
CA ALA A 75 -1.50 0.12 -12.60
C ALA A 75 -1.76 1.53 -12.05
N ASN A 76 -1.91 2.51 -12.94
CA ASN A 76 -2.22 3.89 -12.54
C ASN A 76 -3.60 3.99 -11.86
N GLY A 77 -4.61 3.30 -12.39
CA GLY A 77 -5.93 3.26 -11.76
C GLY A 77 -5.95 2.52 -10.41
N LEU A 78 -4.97 1.66 -10.11
CA LEU A 78 -4.83 1.09 -8.77
C LEU A 78 -4.30 2.12 -7.77
N SER A 79 -3.15 2.73 -8.07
CA SER A 79 -2.51 3.71 -7.19
C SER A 79 -3.46 4.89 -6.93
N GLU A 80 -4.12 5.41 -7.96
CA GLU A 80 -5.11 6.48 -7.84
C GLU A 80 -6.26 6.10 -6.89
N ARG A 81 -6.84 4.90 -7.03
CA ARG A 81 -7.92 4.44 -6.14
C ARG A 81 -7.46 4.29 -4.70
N PHE A 82 -6.25 3.82 -4.47
CA PHE A 82 -5.67 3.71 -3.13
C PHE A 82 -5.46 5.09 -2.51
N VAL A 83 -4.83 6.01 -3.24
CA VAL A 83 -4.63 7.39 -2.79
C VAL A 83 -5.96 8.07 -2.48
N GLN A 84 -6.97 7.93 -3.33
CA GLN A 84 -8.31 8.46 -3.08
C GLN A 84 -8.95 7.85 -1.82
N THR A 85 -8.79 6.55 -1.60
CA THR A 85 -9.34 5.88 -0.41
C THR A 85 -8.64 6.35 0.86
N VAL A 86 -7.31 6.46 0.85
CA VAL A 86 -6.52 6.98 1.97
C VAL A 86 -6.93 8.41 2.31
N LYS A 87 -7.06 9.29 1.31
CA LYS A 87 -7.53 10.68 1.51
C LYS A 87 -8.91 10.75 2.15
N LYS A 88 -9.85 9.89 1.72
CA LYS A 88 -11.20 9.82 2.32
C LYS A 88 -11.17 9.33 3.77
N LEU A 89 -10.34 8.34 4.07
CA LEU A 89 -10.18 7.83 5.44
C LEU A 89 -9.53 8.87 6.33
N LEU A 90 -8.49 9.56 5.86
CA LEU A 90 -7.87 10.68 6.58
C LEU A 90 -8.89 11.78 6.89
N ALA A 91 -9.63 12.26 5.88
CA ALA A 91 -10.65 13.30 6.07
C ALA A 91 -11.72 12.90 7.12
N LYS A 92 -12.09 11.62 7.16
CA LYS A 92 -13.01 11.08 8.15
C LYS A 92 -12.38 10.97 9.55
N SER A 93 -11.13 10.54 9.63
CA SER A 93 -10.41 10.36 10.90
C SER A 93 -10.04 11.67 11.58
N THR A 94 -9.72 12.71 10.80
CA THR A 94 -9.34 14.03 11.35
C THR A 94 -10.54 14.95 11.58
N ASN A 95 -11.77 14.49 11.31
CA ASN A 95 -12.99 15.31 11.24
C ASN A 95 -12.82 16.59 10.37
N GLY A 96 -11.83 16.61 9.47
CA GLY A 96 -11.48 17.77 8.65
C GLY A 96 -10.67 18.88 9.34
N VAL A 97 -10.16 18.69 10.57
CA VAL A 97 -9.60 19.79 11.39
C VAL A 97 -8.11 19.64 11.77
N GLY A 98 -7.52 18.45 11.72
CA GLY A 98 -6.20 18.20 12.34
C GLY A 98 -4.97 18.39 11.43
N ASN A 99 -3.96 19.11 11.94
CA ASN A 99 -2.58 19.11 11.43
C ASN A 99 -1.86 17.76 11.69
N ASP A 100 -2.37 16.94 12.60
CA ASP A 100 -1.77 15.67 13.06
C ASP A 100 -2.31 14.46 12.26
N TRP A 101 -2.59 14.67 10.97
CA TRP A 101 -3.18 13.64 10.10
C TRP A 101 -2.28 12.40 9.96
N ASP A 102 -0.98 12.57 10.14
CA ASP A 102 0.04 11.55 10.07
C ASP A 102 -0.06 10.54 11.23
N GLU A 103 -0.53 10.95 12.40
CA GLU A 103 -0.78 10.07 13.55
C GLU A 103 -1.85 9.00 13.25
N PHE A 104 -2.76 9.30 12.33
CA PHE A 104 -3.83 8.38 11.93
C PHE A 104 -3.39 7.37 10.86
N LEU A 105 -2.24 7.59 10.20
CA LEU A 105 -1.78 6.71 9.13
C LEU A 105 -1.62 5.24 9.53
N PRO A 106 -1.06 4.88 10.70
CA PRO A 106 -0.95 3.47 11.11
C PRO A 106 -2.33 2.79 11.19
N SER A 107 -3.32 3.48 11.79
CA SER A 107 -4.69 2.98 11.91
C SER A 107 -5.36 2.81 10.55
N ILE A 108 -5.16 3.75 9.63
CA ILE A 108 -5.68 3.69 8.27
C ILE A 108 -5.02 2.55 7.47
N GLN A 109 -3.69 2.39 7.60
CA GLN A 109 -2.96 1.30 6.96
C GLN A 109 -3.48 -0.07 7.45
N LEU A 110 -3.69 -0.21 8.77
CA LEU A 110 -4.26 -1.43 9.37
C LEU A 110 -5.66 -1.73 8.80
N ALA A 111 -6.54 -0.73 8.78
CA ALA A 111 -7.89 -0.87 8.25
C ALA A 111 -7.90 -1.27 6.76
N MET A 112 -7.02 -0.67 5.96
CA MET A 112 -6.88 -0.97 4.53
C MET A 112 -6.38 -2.41 4.30
N ASN A 113 -5.33 -2.83 5.03
CA ASN A 113 -4.73 -4.15 4.87
C ASN A 113 -5.60 -5.28 5.42
N ASN A 114 -6.56 -4.98 6.30
CA ASN A 114 -7.50 -5.94 6.85
C ASN A 114 -8.90 -5.92 6.20
N ARG A 115 -9.10 -5.07 5.18
CA ARG A 115 -10.35 -5.03 4.42
C ARG A 115 -10.36 -6.11 3.36
N ILE A 116 -11.42 -6.92 3.32
CA ILE A 116 -11.60 -7.95 2.30
C ILE A 116 -11.69 -7.28 0.93
N SER A 117 -10.77 -7.65 0.04
CA SER A 117 -10.81 -7.24 -1.35
C SER A 117 -11.86 -8.07 -2.09
N LYS A 118 -12.87 -7.41 -2.67
CA LYS A 118 -13.90 -8.10 -3.49
C LYS A 118 -13.29 -8.92 -4.62
N ARG A 119 -12.14 -8.49 -5.16
CA ARG A 119 -11.44 -9.18 -6.24
C ARG A 119 -10.73 -10.44 -5.77
N LEU A 120 -10.13 -10.41 -4.58
CA LEU A 120 -9.26 -11.48 -4.09
C LEU A 120 -9.97 -12.43 -3.12
N ASN A 121 -11.16 -12.05 -2.65
CA ASN A 121 -11.90 -12.73 -1.60
C ASN A 121 -11.06 -13.03 -0.34
N SER A 122 -10.06 -12.19 -0.08
CA SER A 122 -9.13 -12.28 1.04
C SER A 122 -8.69 -10.88 1.45
N THR A 123 -8.12 -10.75 2.65
CA THR A 123 -7.52 -9.50 3.11
C THR A 123 -6.08 -9.40 2.58
N PRO A 124 -5.61 -8.20 2.19
CA PRO A 124 -4.22 -8.00 1.79
C PRO A 124 -3.22 -8.53 2.83
N PHE A 125 -3.50 -8.35 4.12
CA PHE A 125 -2.68 -8.90 5.21
C PHE A 125 -2.55 -10.42 5.12
N SER A 126 -3.67 -11.13 4.93
CA SER A 126 -3.66 -12.59 4.90
C SER A 126 -2.90 -13.13 3.69
N LEU A 127 -2.97 -12.43 2.56
CA LEU A 127 -2.22 -12.81 1.36
C LEU A 127 -0.72 -12.52 1.51
N MET A 128 -0.36 -11.38 2.10
CA MET A 128 1.03 -10.99 2.30
C MET A 128 1.77 -11.87 3.32
N PHE A 129 1.11 -12.23 4.42
CA PHE A 129 1.75 -12.93 5.54
C PHE A 129 1.32 -14.39 5.71
N ALA A 130 0.51 -14.92 4.78
CA ALA A 130 -0.04 -16.27 4.82
C ALA A 130 -0.73 -16.63 6.16
N ARG A 131 -1.24 -15.63 6.89
CA ARG A 131 -1.92 -15.82 8.18
C ARG A 131 -3.00 -14.77 8.40
N LYS A 132 -4.05 -15.14 9.13
CA LYS A 132 -5.07 -14.16 9.55
C LYS A 132 -4.46 -13.17 10.54
N MET A 133 -4.86 -11.91 10.42
CA MET A 133 -4.54 -10.90 11.41
C MET A 133 -5.34 -11.18 12.68
N ILE A 134 -4.69 -11.15 13.85
CA ILE A 134 -5.40 -11.12 15.12
C ILE A 134 -5.88 -9.68 15.31
N GLU A 135 -7.19 -9.48 15.26
CA GLU A 135 -7.80 -8.16 15.45
C GLU A 135 -7.83 -7.82 16.95
N PRO A 136 -7.44 -6.60 17.35
CA PRO A 136 -7.71 -6.10 18.71
C PRO A 136 -9.21 -6.18 19.02
N TYR A 137 -9.54 -6.44 20.29
CA TYR A 137 -10.93 -6.56 20.71
C TYR A 137 -11.73 -5.31 20.34
N GLY A 138 -12.88 -5.48 19.67
CA GLY A 138 -13.74 -4.35 19.26
C GLY A 138 -13.33 -3.62 17.97
N PHE A 139 -12.29 -4.07 17.26
CA PHE A 139 -11.83 -3.41 16.01
C PHE A 139 -12.87 -3.44 14.87
N ARG A 140 -13.72 -4.47 14.82
CA ARG A 140 -14.85 -4.59 13.88
C ARG A 140 -16.20 -4.50 14.60
N SER A 141 -17.12 -3.75 13.99
CA SER A 141 -18.56 -3.81 14.31
C SER A 141 -19.10 -5.22 14.05
N ASP A 142 -20.05 -5.69 14.86
CA ASP A 142 -20.68 -7.01 14.68
C ASP A 142 -21.34 -7.19 13.29
N LYS A 143 -21.72 -6.09 12.61
CA LYS A 143 -22.22 -6.10 11.23
C LYS A 143 -21.15 -6.47 10.19
N ASP A 144 -19.88 -6.26 10.49
CA ASP A 144 -18.74 -6.60 9.62
C ASP A 144 -18.25 -8.04 9.83
N LYS A 145 -18.48 -8.62 11.02
CA LYS A 145 -18.23 -10.05 11.31
C LYS A 145 -19.14 -10.98 10.48
N LEU A 146 -20.38 -10.54 10.21
CA LEU A 146 -21.39 -11.26 9.44
C LEU A 146 -21.11 -11.35 7.92
N LYS A 147 -20.08 -10.66 7.41
CA LYS A 147 -19.66 -10.70 5.99
C LYS A 147 -18.50 -11.66 5.72
N GLU A 148 -18.17 -12.57 6.64
CA GLU A 148 -17.33 -13.71 6.26
C GLU A 148 -18.04 -14.46 5.13
N VAL A 149 -17.45 -14.35 3.94
CA VAL A 149 -18.05 -14.76 2.67
C VAL A 149 -18.27 -16.26 2.70
N LYS A 150 -19.52 -16.68 2.85
CA LYS A 150 -19.95 -18.04 2.49
C LYS A 150 -19.66 -18.24 1.00
N GLY A 151 -18.80 -19.21 0.66
CA GLY A 151 -18.85 -19.87 -0.64
C GLY A 151 -17.64 -19.79 -1.58
N LYS A 152 -16.48 -19.25 -1.20
CA LYS A 152 -15.26 -19.44 -2.01
C LYS A 152 -14.00 -19.46 -1.14
N PRO A 153 -13.12 -20.48 -1.27
CA PRO A 153 -11.88 -20.49 -0.50
C PRO A 153 -11.06 -19.23 -0.79
N PRO A 154 -10.34 -18.67 0.20
CA PRO A 154 -9.40 -17.59 -0.06
C PRO A 154 -8.40 -18.04 -1.12
N MET A 155 -8.04 -17.17 -2.07
CA MET A 155 -6.98 -17.51 -3.02
C MET A 155 -5.71 -17.85 -2.23
N SER A 156 -5.21 -19.08 -2.42
CA SER A 156 -3.92 -19.49 -1.86
C SER A 156 -2.79 -18.84 -2.65
N HIS A 157 -1.59 -18.84 -2.06
CA HIS A 157 -0.39 -18.31 -2.69
C HIS A 157 -0.05 -19.02 -4.01
N GLU A 158 -0.60 -20.22 -4.25
CA GLU A 158 -0.44 -21.02 -5.47
C GLU A 158 -1.34 -20.55 -6.63
N VAL A 159 -2.33 -19.70 -6.35
CA VAL A 159 -3.36 -19.24 -7.31
C VAL A 159 -3.24 -17.74 -7.63
N LEU A 160 -2.24 -17.05 -7.05
CA LEU A 160 -1.88 -15.65 -7.34
C LEU A 160 -0.84 -15.56 -8.47
#